data_AF-A0A3B8LJ20-F1
#
_entry.id   AF-A0A3B8LJ20-F1
#
_cell.length_a   1.000
_cell.length_b   1.000
_cell.length_c   1.000
_cell.angle_alpha   90.00
_cell.angle_beta   90.00
_cell.angle_gamma   90.00
#
_symmetry.space_group_name_H-M   'P 1'
#
loop_
_entity.id
_entity.type
_entity.pdbx_description
1 polymer ?
#
loop_
_entity_poly.entity_id
_entity_poly.type
_entity_poly.pdbx_seq_one_letter_code
_entity_poly.pdbx_strand_id
1 'polypeptide(L)'
;MPTYAFLLFCSVFALVHACAPSEVTKERTEESVTGETVTESNRETVDAAGETVADVQQEQVPEKTLEDTNTTEERVEYQPDATACNIPSQVSDPEAIRTEYGWLVGSKVGNVRVFKGIRFAKAPKGALRWKPPVAPSCWSDVRQATSYGAQCPQVVAANGQVIGDEDCLSLNIWAPASATSASPLPVMFFIHGGGNIGGSSTQALPNGKLLYNGQYLAERTGVVVVTVNYRLGPLGFFASSALTKESPDGSAGNYGILDQIAALKWVKENIKAFGGDADKVMIFGESAGAVNTCVHVASPLS
;
A
#
# COMPACT_ATOMS: atom_id res chain seq x y z
N MET A 1 14.18 26.80 33.00
CA MET A 1 12.78 26.33 33.16
C MET A 1 11.89 27.56 33.11
N PRO A 2 10.70 27.55 32.47
CA PRO A 2 9.77 26.42 32.24
C PRO A 2 9.78 25.91 30.77
N THR A 3 9.76 24.61 30.48
CA THR A 3 8.61 23.66 30.39
C THR A 3 7.46 24.10 29.49
N TYR A 4 7.52 23.68 28.22
CA TYR A 4 6.35 23.36 27.39
C TYR A 4 6.56 21.99 26.76
N ALA A 5 5.98 20.97 27.39
CA ALA A 5 5.89 19.60 26.91
C ALA A 5 4.42 19.16 27.08
N PHE A 6 3.59 19.45 26.10
CA PHE A 6 2.18 19.02 25.90
C PHE A 6 1.92 19.36 24.42
N LEU A 7 1.53 18.51 23.46
CA LEU A 7 0.86 17.22 23.44
C LEU A 7 1.29 16.49 22.16
N LEU A 8 1.77 15.25 22.27
CA LEU A 8 1.83 14.31 21.14
C LEU A 8 1.58 12.86 21.60
N PHE A 9 0.74 12.73 22.63
CA PHE A 9 0.27 11.47 23.17
C PHE A 9 -1.27 11.51 23.24
N CYS A 10 -1.90 11.57 22.09
CA CYS A 10 -3.32 11.25 21.96
C CYS A 10 -3.58 10.78 20.53
N SER A 11 -3.27 9.53 20.22
CA SER A 11 -3.75 8.84 18.99
C SER A 11 -3.51 7.33 18.95
N VAL A 12 -2.78 6.71 19.89
CA VAL A 12 -2.61 5.24 19.83
C VAL A 12 -3.93 4.49 20.09
N PHE A 13 -4.85 5.04 20.89
CA PHE A 13 -6.15 4.41 21.16
C PHE A 13 -7.22 4.64 20.07
N ALA A 14 -7.08 5.67 19.24
CA ALA A 14 -8.02 5.93 18.15
C ALA A 14 -7.75 5.04 16.91
N LEU A 15 -6.57 4.44 16.80
CA LEU A 15 -6.16 3.65 15.63
C LEU A 15 -6.88 2.29 15.51
N VAL A 16 -7.29 1.68 16.62
CA VAL A 16 -7.95 0.35 16.58
C VAL A 16 -9.39 0.46 16.06
N HIS A 17 -10.06 1.60 16.28
CA HIS A 17 -11.46 1.80 15.84
C HIS A 17 -11.60 2.12 14.35
N ALA A 18 -10.54 2.54 13.66
CA ALA A 18 -10.62 2.91 12.24
C ALA A 18 -10.69 1.69 11.29
N CYS A 19 -10.37 0.49 11.79
CA CYS A 19 -10.26 -0.74 11.01
C CYS A 19 -11.38 -1.77 11.33
N ALA A 20 -12.23 -1.49 12.31
CA ALA A 20 -13.32 -2.41 12.68
C ALA A 20 -14.51 -2.22 11.72
N PRO A 21 -15.08 -3.29 11.13
CA PRO A 21 -16.36 -3.18 10.44
C PRO A 21 -17.43 -2.76 11.47
N SER A 22 -18.27 -1.79 11.13
CA SER A 22 -19.36 -1.36 12.01
C SER A 22 -20.35 -2.50 12.22
N GLU A 23 -20.45 -3.02 13.45
CA GLU A 23 -21.53 -3.93 13.83
C GLU A 23 -22.87 -3.16 13.77
N VAL A 24 -23.76 -3.56 12.87
CA VAL A 24 -25.17 -3.15 12.91
C VAL A 24 -25.82 -3.99 14.01
N THR A 25 -25.90 -3.45 15.22
CA THR A 25 -26.68 -4.04 16.30
C THR A 25 -28.16 -3.88 15.98
N LYS A 26 -28.81 -4.96 15.53
CA LYS A 26 -30.28 -5.09 15.61
C LYS A 26 -30.64 -5.31 17.07
N GLU A 27 -31.04 -4.25 17.78
CA GLU A 27 -31.76 -4.42 19.04
C GLU A 27 -33.10 -5.10 18.76
N ARG A 28 -33.23 -6.33 19.24
CA ARG A 28 -34.47 -7.09 19.28
C ARG A 28 -35.13 -6.80 20.63
N THR A 29 -36.11 -5.90 20.64
CA THR A 29 -37.03 -5.79 21.77
C THR A 29 -38.07 -6.90 21.68
N GLU A 30 -38.06 -7.79 22.67
CA GLU A 30 -39.17 -8.71 22.92
C GLU A 30 -40.29 -7.95 23.62
N GLU A 31 -41.49 -7.94 23.05
CA GLU A 31 -42.71 -7.56 23.76
C GLU A 31 -43.81 -8.60 23.48
N SER A 32 -44.41 -9.09 24.56
CA SER A 32 -45.36 -10.20 24.59
C SER A 32 -46.79 -9.75 24.26
N VAL A 33 -47.38 -10.47 23.32
CA VAL A 33 -48.79 -10.60 22.90
C VAL A 33 -49.88 -10.07 23.86
N THR A 34 -50.74 -9.19 23.33
CA THR A 34 -52.22 -9.29 23.44
C THR A 34 -52.86 -8.82 22.13
N GLY A 35 -53.84 -9.58 21.64
CA GLY A 35 -54.39 -9.43 20.29
C GLY A 35 -55.31 -8.22 20.11
N GLU A 36 -55.20 -7.60 18.94
CA GLU A 36 -56.29 -6.92 18.26
C GLU A 36 -55.95 -6.81 16.77
N THR A 37 -56.90 -7.18 15.93
CA THR A 37 -56.87 -7.02 14.47
C THR A 37 -56.76 -5.54 14.11
N VAL A 38 -55.71 -5.16 13.36
CA VAL A 38 -55.65 -3.85 12.70
C VAL A 38 -55.34 -4.06 11.21
N THR A 39 -56.32 -3.68 10.41
CA THR A 39 -56.31 -3.52 8.96
C THR A 39 -55.16 -2.60 8.50
N GLU A 40 -54.39 -3.03 7.51
CA GLU A 40 -53.42 -2.17 6.82
C GLU A 40 -54.14 -1.01 6.12
N SER A 41 -53.90 0.19 6.61
CA SER A 41 -54.27 1.45 5.97
C SER A 41 -53.07 1.93 5.14
N ASN A 42 -53.18 1.83 3.82
CA ASN A 42 -52.26 2.45 2.87
C ASN A 42 -52.03 3.93 3.21
N ARG A 43 -50.77 4.32 3.39
CA ARG A 43 -50.38 5.72 3.51
C ARG A 43 -49.71 6.14 2.21
N GLU A 44 -50.47 6.83 1.38
CA GLU A 44 -49.96 7.55 0.22
C GLU A 44 -49.07 8.72 0.69
N THR A 45 -47.88 8.83 0.12
CA THR A 45 -47.07 10.05 0.16
C THR A 45 -47.01 10.61 -1.25
N VAL A 46 -47.65 11.76 -1.43
CA VAL A 46 -47.67 12.56 -2.67
C VAL A 46 -46.58 13.62 -2.55
N ASP A 47 -45.68 13.72 -3.54
CA ASP A 47 -44.68 14.78 -3.59
C ASP A 47 -45.10 15.91 -4.55
N ALA A 48 -44.58 17.11 -4.30
CA ALA A 48 -45.04 18.37 -4.86
C ALA A 48 -44.55 18.61 -6.32
N ALA A 49 -45.04 17.79 -7.25
CA ALA A 49 -45.09 18.09 -8.69
C ALA A 49 -46.09 17.11 -9.33
N GLY A 50 -47.33 17.55 -9.54
CA GLY A 50 -48.44 16.68 -9.94
C GLY A 50 -48.32 16.07 -11.35
N GLU A 51 -47.62 14.94 -11.46
CA GLU A 51 -47.70 14.02 -12.61
C GLU A 51 -47.86 12.57 -12.14
N THR A 52 -48.78 11.84 -12.78
CA THR A 52 -49.11 10.44 -12.52
C THR A 52 -48.01 9.51 -13.04
N VAL A 53 -47.44 8.67 -12.19
CA VAL A 53 -46.54 7.58 -12.60
C VAL A 53 -47.32 6.26 -12.61
N ALA A 54 -47.35 5.63 -13.77
CA ALA A 54 -47.99 4.34 -14.01
C ALA A 54 -47.23 3.19 -13.34
N ASP A 55 -47.99 2.17 -12.93
CA ASP A 55 -47.56 0.88 -12.38
C ASP A 55 -46.41 0.25 -13.17
N VAL A 56 -45.26 0.03 -12.52
CA VAL A 56 -44.21 -0.85 -13.03
C VAL A 56 -44.37 -2.18 -12.34
N GLN A 57 -44.98 -3.14 -13.03
CA GLN A 57 -44.99 -4.53 -12.58
C GLN A 57 -43.55 -5.06 -12.52
N GLN A 58 -43.18 -5.64 -11.39
CA GLN A 58 -41.92 -6.38 -11.24
C GLN A 58 -42.00 -7.65 -12.10
N GLU A 59 -41.26 -7.65 -13.21
CA GLU A 59 -41.02 -8.87 -13.99
C GLU A 59 -39.98 -9.73 -13.25
N GLN A 60 -40.38 -10.93 -12.83
CA GLN A 60 -39.49 -11.88 -12.18
C GLN A 60 -38.46 -12.41 -13.18
N VAL A 61 -37.18 -12.11 -12.94
CA VAL A 61 -36.06 -12.73 -13.66
C VAL A 61 -35.84 -14.14 -13.08
N PRO A 62 -35.88 -15.21 -13.90
CA PRO A 62 -35.71 -16.56 -13.38
C PRO A 62 -34.26 -16.80 -12.95
N GLU A 63 -34.12 -17.40 -11.77
CA GLU A 63 -32.86 -17.89 -11.21
C GLU A 63 -32.27 -18.97 -12.12
N LYS A 64 -31.15 -18.65 -12.79
CA LYS A 64 -30.43 -19.61 -13.63
C LYS A 64 -29.46 -20.38 -12.75
N THR A 65 -29.77 -21.66 -12.53
CA THR A 65 -28.89 -22.65 -11.93
C THR A 65 -27.56 -22.67 -12.68
N LEU A 66 -26.47 -22.33 -12.00
CA LEU A 66 -25.10 -22.48 -12.51
C LEU A 66 -24.73 -23.96 -12.37
N GLU A 67 -24.60 -24.65 -13.50
CA GLU A 67 -24.01 -25.98 -13.56
C GLU A 67 -22.50 -25.88 -13.32
N ASP A 68 -22.00 -26.71 -12.40
CA ASP A 68 -20.58 -26.89 -12.09
C ASP A 68 -19.81 -27.43 -13.31
N THR A 69 -19.25 -26.53 -14.13
CA THR A 69 -18.16 -26.90 -15.03
C THR A 69 -16.85 -26.76 -14.28
N ASN A 70 -16.37 -27.89 -13.77
CA ASN A 70 -15.03 -28.06 -13.22
C ASN A 70 -13.98 -27.81 -14.32
N THR A 71 -13.64 -26.55 -14.54
CA THR A 71 -12.42 -26.13 -15.22
C THR A 71 -11.44 -25.73 -14.14
N THR A 72 -10.45 -26.58 -13.91
CA THR A 72 -9.22 -26.25 -13.19
C THR A 72 -8.60 -25.01 -13.84
N GLU A 73 -8.82 -23.84 -13.24
CA GLU A 73 -8.02 -22.65 -13.50
C GLU A 73 -6.61 -22.95 -12.99
N GLU A 74 -5.75 -23.33 -13.92
CA GLU A 74 -4.31 -23.37 -13.69
C GLU A 74 -3.88 -21.93 -13.38
N ARG A 75 -3.72 -21.61 -12.09
CA ARG A 75 -3.02 -20.39 -11.66
C ARG A 75 -1.67 -20.41 -12.37
N VAL A 76 -1.49 -19.52 -13.32
CA VAL A 76 -0.18 -19.25 -13.92
C VAL A 76 0.66 -18.66 -12.81
N GLU A 77 1.35 -19.53 -12.08
CA GLU A 77 2.37 -19.16 -11.12
C GLU A 77 3.48 -18.47 -11.93
N TYR A 78 3.65 -17.17 -11.68
CA TYR A 78 4.73 -16.39 -12.27
C TYR A 78 6.07 -17.00 -11.82
N GLN A 79 6.69 -17.79 -12.69
CA GLN A 79 8.07 -18.18 -12.54
C GLN A 79 8.93 -17.04 -13.09
N PRO A 80 9.73 -16.34 -12.25
CA PRO A 80 10.69 -15.39 -12.78
C PRO A 80 11.64 -16.16 -13.70
N ASP A 81 11.84 -15.66 -14.91
CA ASP A 81 12.84 -16.17 -15.83
C ASP A 81 14.23 -15.92 -15.21
N ALA A 82 14.65 -16.83 -14.34
CA ALA A 82 15.95 -16.85 -13.69
C ALA A 82 17.11 -17.02 -14.70
N THR A 83 16.78 -17.23 -15.99
CA THR A 83 17.74 -17.37 -17.09
C THR A 83 18.21 -16.01 -17.65
N ALA A 84 17.55 -14.88 -17.33
CA ALA A 84 17.81 -13.61 -18.01
C ALA A 84 18.92 -12.73 -17.39
N CYS A 85 19.32 -12.93 -16.13
CA CYS A 85 20.29 -12.06 -15.48
C CYS A 85 21.48 -12.82 -14.91
N ASN A 86 22.65 -12.57 -15.48
CA ASN A 86 23.93 -13.00 -14.93
C ASN A 86 24.31 -12.12 -13.72
N ILE A 87 23.70 -12.39 -12.57
CA ILE A 87 24.01 -11.71 -11.30
C ILE A 87 25.31 -12.31 -10.75
N PRO A 88 26.37 -11.52 -10.50
CA PRO A 88 27.61 -12.00 -9.91
C PRO A 88 27.36 -12.81 -8.64
N SER A 89 28.11 -13.88 -8.42
CA SER A 89 27.95 -14.71 -7.21
C SER A 89 28.45 -14.01 -5.95
N GLN A 90 29.41 -13.09 -6.08
CA GLN A 90 30.07 -12.37 -4.99
C GLN A 90 30.44 -10.95 -5.40
N VAL A 91 30.46 -10.03 -4.43
CA VAL A 91 30.93 -8.65 -4.55
C VAL A 91 31.78 -8.34 -3.31
N SER A 92 32.92 -7.68 -3.49
CA SER A 92 33.90 -7.44 -2.41
C SER A 92 33.57 -6.26 -1.49
N ASP A 93 32.57 -5.46 -1.82
CA ASP A 93 32.16 -4.30 -1.03
C ASP A 93 31.46 -4.76 0.26
N PRO A 94 31.94 -4.34 1.45
CA PRO A 94 31.39 -4.78 2.73
C PRO A 94 29.94 -4.31 2.98
N GLU A 95 29.49 -3.27 2.28
CA GLU A 95 28.11 -2.76 2.34
C GLU A 95 27.24 -3.31 1.20
N ALA A 96 27.76 -4.28 0.43
CA ALA A 96 27.00 -4.95 -0.61
C ALA A 96 25.98 -5.95 -0.04
N ILE A 97 24.76 -5.88 -0.56
CA ILE A 97 23.67 -6.81 -0.27
C ILE A 97 23.14 -7.38 -1.58
N ARG A 98 23.00 -8.71 -1.61
CA ARG A 98 22.39 -9.42 -2.74
C ARG A 98 20.88 -9.46 -2.55
N THR A 99 20.16 -9.01 -3.56
CA THR A 99 18.71 -9.17 -3.70
C THR A 99 18.42 -10.17 -4.82
N GLU A 100 17.16 -10.59 -4.97
CA GLU A 100 16.71 -11.41 -6.10
C GLU A 100 16.95 -10.73 -7.46
N TYR A 101 17.03 -9.39 -7.47
CA TYR A 101 17.18 -8.60 -8.70
C TYR A 101 18.62 -8.19 -9.00
N GLY A 102 19.55 -8.33 -8.05
CA GLY A 102 20.95 -7.96 -8.22
C GLY A 102 21.60 -7.39 -6.96
N TRP A 103 22.84 -6.93 -7.10
CA TRP A 103 23.61 -6.36 -5.98
C TRP A 103 23.31 -4.88 -5.76
N LEU A 104 23.16 -4.52 -4.49
CA LEU A 104 23.02 -3.15 -4.00
C LEU A 104 24.14 -2.82 -3.05
N VAL A 105 24.73 -1.64 -3.16
CA VAL A 105 25.69 -1.10 -2.18
C VAL A 105 25.03 0.08 -1.47
N GLY A 106 24.89 -0.04 -0.16
CA GLY A 106 24.32 1.00 0.69
C GLY A 106 25.38 1.96 1.22
N SER A 107 25.04 2.64 2.31
CA SER A 107 26.01 3.38 3.12
C SER A 107 25.82 3.08 4.59
N LYS A 108 26.86 3.27 5.40
CA LYS A 108 26.78 3.16 6.85
C LYS A 108 26.71 4.55 7.48
N VAL A 109 25.68 4.79 8.29
CA VAL A 109 25.51 6.02 9.07
C VAL A 109 25.37 5.63 10.53
N GLY A 110 26.37 5.98 11.34
CA GLY A 110 26.45 5.53 12.73
C GLY A 110 26.46 3.99 12.82
N ASN A 111 25.50 3.44 13.57
CA ASN A 111 25.32 2.00 13.75
C ASN A 111 24.22 1.40 12.87
N VAL A 112 23.89 2.06 11.76
CA VAL A 112 22.86 1.60 10.81
C VAL A 112 23.42 1.56 9.38
N ARG A 113 23.06 0.50 8.66
CA ARG A 113 23.20 0.40 7.21
C ARG A 113 21.97 0.97 6.55
N VAL A 114 22.17 1.79 5.53
CA VAL A 114 21.13 2.58 4.87
C VAL A 114 21.18 2.32 3.38
N PHE A 115 20.04 1.92 2.83
CA PHE A 115 19.84 1.70 1.41
C PHE A 115 18.66 2.56 0.95
N LYS A 116 18.82 3.30 -0.13
CA LYS A 116 17.87 4.31 -0.59
C LYS A 116 17.58 4.13 -2.07
N GLY A 117 16.38 4.51 -2.49
CA GLY A 117 15.99 4.53 -3.90
C GLY A 117 15.98 3.15 -4.56
N ILE A 118 15.74 2.09 -3.78
CA ILE A 118 15.69 0.72 -4.31
C ILE A 118 14.40 0.56 -5.10
N ARG A 119 14.47 0.26 -6.40
CA ARG A 119 13.27 0.00 -7.21
C ARG A 119 12.64 -1.33 -6.82
N PHE A 120 11.38 -1.31 -6.43
CA PHE A 120 10.57 -2.52 -6.20
C PHE A 120 9.64 -2.86 -7.37
N ALA A 121 9.57 -2.00 -8.39
CA ALA A 121 8.80 -2.19 -9.61
C ALA A 121 9.42 -1.42 -10.79
N LYS A 122 9.02 -1.74 -12.02
CA LYS A 122 9.32 -0.94 -13.21
C LYS A 122 8.65 0.43 -13.12
N ALA A 123 9.26 1.44 -13.75
CA ALA A 123 8.68 2.77 -13.85
C ALA A 123 7.28 2.72 -14.51
N PRO A 124 6.20 3.14 -13.83
CA PRO A 124 4.82 3.05 -14.31
C PRO A 124 4.48 4.17 -15.31
N LYS A 125 5.30 4.32 -16.35
CA LYS A 125 5.18 5.36 -17.39
C LYS A 125 4.83 4.77 -18.76
N GLY A 126 4.33 5.61 -19.65
CA GLY A 126 3.95 5.20 -21.00
C GLY A 126 2.88 4.10 -20.97
N ALA A 127 3.15 2.96 -21.60
CA ALA A 127 2.23 1.81 -21.63
C ALA A 127 1.96 1.17 -20.24
N LEU A 128 2.79 1.45 -19.23
CA LEU A 128 2.60 1.00 -17.85
C LEU A 128 1.80 2.00 -17.00
N ARG A 129 1.43 3.16 -17.55
CA ARG A 129 0.57 4.11 -16.84
C ARG A 129 -0.83 3.49 -16.69
N TRP A 130 -1.39 3.60 -15.47
CA TRP A 130 -2.67 2.98 -15.10
C TRP A 130 -2.73 1.46 -15.35
N LYS A 131 -1.61 0.78 -15.10
CA LYS A 131 -1.55 -0.69 -15.03
C LYS A 131 -1.06 -1.12 -13.63
N PRO A 132 -1.35 -2.35 -13.18
CA PRO A 132 -0.70 -2.94 -12.02
C PRO A 132 0.84 -2.83 -12.11
N PRO A 133 1.53 -2.64 -10.97
CA PRO A 133 3.00 -2.57 -10.98
C PRO A 133 3.59 -3.88 -11.51
N VAL A 134 4.65 -3.76 -12.30
CA VAL A 134 5.38 -4.90 -12.84
C VAL A 134 6.70 -5.01 -12.10
N ALA A 135 7.09 -6.23 -11.71
CA ALA A 135 8.36 -6.50 -11.02
C ALA A 135 9.55 -5.87 -11.79
N PRO A 136 10.56 -5.36 -11.08
CA PRO A 136 11.70 -4.70 -11.71
C PRO A 136 12.51 -5.73 -12.50
N SER A 137 13.15 -5.28 -13.58
CA SER A 137 14.14 -6.13 -14.24
C SER A 137 15.34 -6.31 -13.32
N CYS A 138 15.86 -7.53 -13.25
CA CYS A 138 17.14 -7.82 -12.64
C CYS A 138 18.30 -7.15 -13.40
N TRP A 139 19.49 -7.10 -12.80
CA TRP A 139 20.66 -6.43 -13.35
C TRP A 139 21.96 -7.14 -12.95
N SER A 140 22.97 -7.09 -13.84
CA SER A 140 24.28 -7.73 -13.63
C SER A 140 25.26 -6.87 -12.84
N ASP A 141 25.16 -5.54 -12.92
CA ASP A 141 26.12 -4.63 -12.30
C ASP A 141 25.84 -4.39 -10.81
N VAL A 142 26.79 -3.83 -10.08
CA VAL A 142 26.53 -3.40 -8.69
C VAL A 142 25.86 -2.03 -8.70
N ARG A 143 24.65 -1.91 -8.13
CA ARG A 143 23.92 -0.63 -8.07
C ARG A 143 24.13 0.09 -6.75
N GLN A 144 24.36 1.39 -6.82
CA GLN A 144 24.45 2.24 -5.63
C GLN A 144 23.05 2.57 -5.12
N ALA A 145 22.78 2.22 -3.86
CA ALA A 145 21.56 2.53 -3.11
C ALA A 145 21.84 3.61 -2.06
N THR A 146 22.58 4.65 -2.43
CA THR A 146 23.03 5.71 -1.51
C THR A 146 22.22 7.01 -1.64
N SER A 147 21.40 7.11 -2.69
CA SER A 147 20.57 8.27 -3.02
C SER A 147 19.09 7.88 -3.07
N TYR A 148 18.23 8.80 -2.65
CA TYR A 148 16.79 8.59 -2.67
C TYR A 148 16.22 8.54 -4.10
N GLY A 149 15.15 7.77 -4.28
CA GLY A 149 14.36 7.79 -5.50
C GLY A 149 13.51 9.06 -5.63
N ALA A 150 12.94 9.27 -6.81
CA ALA A 150 12.06 10.40 -7.07
C ALA A 150 10.76 10.30 -6.26
N GLN A 151 10.22 11.46 -5.86
CA GLN A 151 8.85 11.54 -5.36
C GLN A 151 7.87 11.26 -6.50
N CYS A 152 6.73 10.64 -6.21
CA CYS A 152 5.69 10.48 -7.22
C CYS A 152 5.08 11.83 -7.63
N PRO A 153 4.56 11.95 -8.87
CA PRO A 153 4.05 13.22 -9.36
C PRO A 153 2.91 13.74 -8.49
N GLN A 154 3.02 15.00 -8.06
CA GLN A 154 2.06 15.64 -7.17
C GLN A 154 2.09 17.15 -7.30
N VAL A 155 1.00 17.80 -6.88
CA VAL A 155 0.90 19.26 -6.83
C VAL A 155 1.27 19.73 -5.43
N VAL A 156 2.25 20.63 -5.34
CA VAL A 156 2.62 21.28 -4.08
C VAL A 156 1.51 22.23 -3.66
N ALA A 157 0.81 21.90 -2.57
CA ALA A 157 -0.36 22.64 -2.11
C ALA A 157 -0.09 24.14 -1.87
N ALA A 158 1.14 24.50 -1.48
CA ALA A 158 1.51 25.87 -1.14
C ALA A 158 1.61 26.81 -2.36
N ASN A 159 1.97 26.30 -3.54
CA ASN A 159 2.27 27.14 -4.70
C ASN A 159 1.76 26.59 -6.05
N GLY A 160 1.06 25.45 -6.05
CA GLY A 160 0.51 24.83 -7.26
C GLY A 160 1.55 24.20 -8.19
N GLN A 161 2.83 24.17 -7.80
CA GLN A 161 3.89 23.59 -8.64
C GLN A 161 3.73 22.06 -8.73
N VAL A 162 3.81 21.53 -9.94
CA VAL A 162 3.93 20.08 -10.15
C VAL A 162 5.38 19.66 -9.93
N ILE A 163 5.59 18.68 -9.07
CA ILE A 163 6.89 18.08 -8.76
C ILE A 163 6.83 16.57 -8.93
N GLY A 164 8.00 15.91 -8.89
CA GLY A 164 8.12 14.46 -8.93
C GLY A 164 8.33 13.89 -10.33
N ASP A 165 8.46 12.56 -10.40
CA ASP A 165 8.66 11.78 -11.63
C ASP A 165 7.78 10.51 -11.57
N GLU A 166 7.26 10.03 -12.70
CA GLU A 166 6.51 8.77 -12.73
C GLU A 166 7.38 7.56 -12.37
N ASP A 167 8.70 7.63 -12.57
CA ASP A 167 9.68 6.65 -12.09
C ASP A 167 9.94 6.82 -10.58
N CYS A 168 8.88 6.66 -9.78
CA CYS A 168 8.90 6.88 -8.34
C CYS A 168 8.77 5.61 -7.48
N LEU A 169 8.53 4.44 -8.08
CA LEU A 169 8.29 3.17 -7.37
C LEU A 169 9.57 2.61 -6.74
N SER A 170 9.94 3.23 -5.62
CA SER A 170 11.13 2.93 -4.85
C SER A 170 10.86 2.85 -3.36
N LEU A 171 11.71 2.12 -2.65
CA LEU A 171 11.73 2.01 -1.21
C LEU A 171 13.12 2.28 -0.65
N ASN A 172 13.17 2.52 0.66
CA ASN A 172 14.39 2.76 1.42
C ASN A 172 14.40 1.85 2.65
N ILE A 173 15.59 1.42 3.07
CA ILE A 173 15.80 0.46 4.16
C ILE A 173 16.86 1.01 5.12
N TRP A 174 16.55 0.93 6.42
CA TRP A 174 17.50 1.13 7.51
C TRP A 174 17.55 -0.13 8.35
N ALA A 175 18.74 -0.70 8.53
CA ALA A 175 18.94 -1.91 9.32
C ALA A 175 20.12 -1.72 10.29
N PRO A 176 20.11 -2.34 11.48
CA PRO A 176 21.27 -2.33 12.37
C PRO A 176 22.53 -2.80 11.64
N ALA A 177 23.66 -2.15 11.87
CA ALA A 177 24.92 -2.46 11.18
C ALA A 177 25.48 -3.84 11.55
N SER A 178 25.09 -4.39 12.70
CA SER A 178 25.42 -5.75 13.11
C SER A 178 24.46 -6.81 12.55
N ALA A 179 23.37 -6.41 11.88
CA ALA A 179 22.39 -7.35 11.34
C ALA A 179 23.00 -8.13 10.18
N THR A 180 22.77 -9.44 10.16
CA THR A 180 23.20 -10.34 9.09
C THR A 180 21.98 -11.06 8.52
N SER A 181 22.14 -11.83 7.44
CA SER A 181 21.03 -12.63 6.89
C SER A 181 20.50 -13.74 7.81
N ALA A 182 21.21 -14.02 8.91
CA ALA A 182 20.76 -14.91 9.98
C ALA A 182 20.00 -14.18 11.10
N SER A 183 19.99 -12.85 11.11
CA SER A 183 19.25 -12.07 12.10
C SER A 183 17.73 -12.13 11.82
N PRO A 184 16.89 -12.43 12.82
CA PRO A 184 15.44 -12.47 12.65
C PRO A 184 14.78 -11.17 13.17
N LEU A 185 15.22 -10.01 12.68
CA LEU A 185 14.76 -8.72 13.21
C LEU A 185 13.33 -8.39 12.73
N PRO A 186 12.46 -7.85 13.60
CA PRO A 186 11.18 -7.30 13.14
C PRO A 186 11.36 -6.25 12.05
N VAL A 187 10.43 -6.22 11.10
CA VAL A 187 10.41 -5.27 9.99
C VAL A 187 9.26 -4.30 10.18
N MET A 188 9.55 -3.00 10.21
CA MET A 188 8.54 -1.94 10.23
C MET A 188 8.41 -1.32 8.84
N PHE A 189 7.28 -1.57 8.19
CA PHE A 189 6.98 -1.10 6.83
C PHE A 189 6.06 0.14 6.88
N PHE A 190 6.62 1.31 6.58
CA PHE A 190 5.95 2.59 6.71
C PHE A 190 5.34 3.07 5.38
N ILE A 191 4.05 3.38 5.41
CA ILE A 191 3.31 4.02 4.31
C ILE A 191 3.04 5.49 4.68
N HIS A 192 3.52 6.42 3.85
CA HIS A 192 3.33 7.84 4.11
C HIS A 192 1.89 8.30 3.85
N GLY A 193 1.46 9.34 4.58
CA GLY A 193 0.19 10.04 4.38
C GLY A 193 0.21 11.02 3.21
N GLY A 194 -0.75 11.95 3.20
CA GLY A 194 -0.91 12.96 2.14
C GLY A 194 -2.16 12.78 1.26
N GLY A 195 -3.23 12.20 1.82
CA GLY A 195 -4.54 12.10 1.17
C GLY A 195 -4.54 11.26 -0.11
N ASN A 196 -3.54 10.39 -0.32
CA ASN A 196 -3.29 9.69 -1.58
C ASN A 196 -3.11 10.63 -2.80
N ILE A 197 -2.88 11.93 -2.60
CA ILE A 197 -2.66 12.94 -3.67
C ILE A 197 -1.31 13.66 -3.56
N GLY A 198 -0.66 13.56 -2.40
CA GLY A 198 0.65 14.12 -2.10
C GLY A 198 1.39 13.25 -1.08
N GLY A 199 2.62 13.66 -0.73
CA GLY A 199 3.51 12.95 0.19
C GLY A 199 4.62 12.17 -0.52
N SER A 200 5.61 11.71 0.25
CA SER A 200 6.70 10.85 -0.22
C SER A 200 7.42 10.24 0.99
N SER A 201 8.04 9.05 0.81
CA SER A 201 9.04 8.50 1.73
C SER A 201 10.27 9.40 1.94
N THR A 202 10.42 10.41 1.09
CA THR A 202 11.54 11.38 1.07
C THR A 202 11.08 12.81 1.34
N GLN A 203 9.90 12.97 1.94
CA GLN A 203 9.35 14.29 2.24
C GLN A 203 10.27 15.08 3.17
N ALA A 204 10.69 16.27 2.72
CA ALA A 204 11.51 17.19 3.49
C ALA A 204 10.66 18.22 4.26
N LEU A 205 11.08 18.53 5.47
CA LEU A 205 10.58 19.64 6.27
C LEU A 205 11.26 20.95 5.82
N PRO A 206 10.71 22.13 6.17
CA PRO A 206 11.31 23.43 5.82
C PRO A 206 12.76 23.63 6.28
N ASN A 207 13.19 22.89 7.31
CA ASN A 207 14.56 22.90 7.82
C ASN A 207 15.51 21.91 7.09
N GLY A 208 15.07 21.31 5.98
CA GLY A 208 15.84 20.36 5.18
C GLY A 208 15.91 18.95 5.77
N LYS A 209 15.32 18.69 6.94
CA LYS A 209 15.27 17.33 7.50
C LYS A 209 14.21 16.49 6.79
N LEU A 210 14.55 15.24 6.52
CA LEU A 210 13.58 14.28 6.01
C LEU A 210 12.65 13.83 7.14
N LEU A 211 11.35 13.95 6.90
CA LEU A 211 10.31 13.63 7.86
C LEU A 211 10.32 12.14 8.21
N TYR A 212 10.54 11.28 7.22
CA TYR A 212 10.49 9.82 7.36
C TYR A 212 11.89 9.17 7.28
N ASN A 213 12.83 9.69 8.06
CA ASN A 213 14.15 9.07 8.20
C ASN A 213 14.11 7.92 9.22
N GLY A 214 14.23 6.68 8.74
CA GLY A 214 14.19 5.47 9.58
C GLY A 214 15.40 5.25 10.48
N GLN A 215 16.48 6.04 10.33
CA GLN A 215 17.75 5.82 11.04
C GLN A 215 17.58 5.79 12.56
N TYR A 216 16.93 6.81 13.14
CA TYR A 216 16.79 6.90 14.60
C TYR A 216 16.03 5.70 15.17
N LEU A 217 14.97 5.27 14.48
CA LEU A 217 14.15 4.14 14.89
C LEU A 217 14.94 2.82 14.83
N ALA A 218 15.66 2.57 13.73
CA ALA A 218 16.52 1.40 13.58
C ALA A 218 17.64 1.37 14.63
N GLU A 219 18.31 2.51 14.88
CA GLU A 219 19.37 2.63 15.89
C GLU A 219 18.87 2.36 17.32
N ARG A 220 17.69 2.88 17.66
CA ARG A 220 17.17 2.81 19.03
C ARG A 220 16.50 1.51 19.40
N THR A 221 15.92 0.82 18.42
CA THR A 221 15.05 -0.33 18.70
C THR A 221 15.56 -1.64 18.10
N GLY A 222 16.57 -1.60 17.22
CA GLY A 222 17.14 -2.79 16.61
C GLY A 222 16.24 -3.44 15.57
N VAL A 223 15.29 -2.70 15.00
CA VAL A 223 14.39 -3.18 13.93
C VAL A 223 14.90 -2.80 12.54
N VAL A 224 14.43 -3.50 11.52
CA VAL A 224 14.59 -3.05 10.12
C VAL A 224 13.44 -2.12 9.79
N VAL A 225 13.73 -0.92 9.31
CA VAL A 225 12.72 0.07 8.90
C VAL A 225 12.71 0.15 7.38
N VAL A 226 11.52 0.07 6.79
CA VAL A 226 11.29 0.25 5.35
C VAL A 226 10.35 1.42 5.15
N THR A 227 10.69 2.36 4.26
CA THR A 227 9.76 3.40 3.79
C THR A 227 9.56 3.29 2.28
N VAL A 228 8.35 3.54 1.80
CA VAL A 228 7.97 3.27 0.41
C VAL A 228 7.31 4.48 -0.25
N ASN A 229 7.54 4.66 -1.56
CA ASN A 229 6.71 5.51 -2.43
C ASN A 229 5.68 4.66 -3.18
N TYR A 230 4.49 5.23 -3.39
CA TYR A 230 3.42 4.62 -4.20
C TYR A 230 2.77 5.70 -5.08
N ARG A 231 2.18 5.31 -6.22
CA ARG A 231 1.55 6.30 -7.13
C ARG A 231 0.44 7.06 -6.43
N LEU A 232 0.35 8.36 -6.74
CA LEU A 232 -0.57 9.31 -6.11
C LEU A 232 -1.59 9.85 -7.13
N GLY A 233 -2.66 10.43 -6.60
CA GLY A 233 -3.70 11.14 -7.34
C GLY A 233 -4.26 10.31 -8.50
N PRO A 234 -4.53 10.95 -9.65
CA PRO A 234 -5.02 10.24 -10.83
C PRO A 234 -4.07 9.15 -11.35
N LEU A 235 -2.76 9.24 -11.11
CA LEU A 235 -1.84 8.20 -11.56
C LEU A 235 -1.96 6.91 -10.75
N GLY A 236 -2.30 7.03 -9.45
CA GLY A 236 -2.47 5.89 -8.55
C GLY A 236 -3.90 5.39 -8.42
N PHE A 237 -4.91 6.24 -8.62
CA PHE A 237 -6.27 5.94 -8.18
C PHE A 237 -7.35 6.24 -9.24
N PHE A 238 -6.97 6.61 -10.47
CA PHE A 238 -7.95 6.80 -11.53
C PHE A 238 -8.59 5.48 -11.96
N ALA A 239 -9.92 5.46 -11.97
CA ALA A 239 -10.74 4.35 -12.43
C ALA A 239 -11.71 4.86 -13.50
N SER A 240 -11.86 4.10 -14.58
CA SER A 240 -12.81 4.41 -15.65
C SER A 240 -13.25 3.12 -16.32
N SER A 241 -14.42 3.13 -16.95
CA SER A 241 -14.94 1.98 -17.70
C SER A 241 -14.03 1.58 -18.87
N ALA A 242 -13.27 2.52 -19.45
CA ALA A 242 -12.28 2.21 -20.47
C ALA A 242 -11.12 1.39 -19.89
N LEU A 243 -10.58 1.81 -18.74
CA LEU A 243 -9.52 1.05 -18.06
C LEU A 243 -10.01 -0.32 -17.58
N THR A 244 -11.25 -0.41 -17.11
CA THR A 244 -11.88 -1.69 -16.74
C THR A 244 -11.93 -2.65 -17.92
N LYS A 245 -12.30 -2.18 -19.13
CA LYS A 245 -12.34 -3.00 -20.35
C LYS A 245 -10.95 -3.45 -20.85
N GLU A 246 -9.92 -2.68 -20.56
CA GLU A 246 -8.53 -3.03 -20.88
C GLU A 246 -7.89 -4.00 -19.88
N SER A 247 -8.50 -4.19 -18.71
CA SER A 247 -7.98 -5.03 -17.64
C SER A 247 -8.46 -6.47 -17.81
N PRO A 248 -7.55 -7.47 -17.79
CA PRO A 248 -7.93 -8.87 -17.84
C PRO A 248 -8.94 -9.27 -16.75
N ASP A 249 -8.81 -8.66 -15.56
CA ASP A 249 -9.62 -8.97 -14.38
C ASP A 249 -10.90 -8.11 -14.31
N GLY A 250 -11.19 -7.32 -15.36
CA GLY A 250 -12.36 -6.45 -15.40
C GLY A 250 -12.40 -5.42 -14.28
N SER A 251 -11.22 -4.95 -13.82
CA SER A 251 -11.08 -4.01 -12.69
C SER A 251 -10.16 -2.83 -13.05
N ALA A 252 -10.33 -1.69 -12.38
CA ALA A 252 -9.52 -0.49 -12.58
C ALA A 252 -9.38 0.34 -11.30
N GLY A 253 -8.34 1.17 -11.25
CA GLY A 253 -8.03 1.99 -10.08
C GLY A 253 -7.19 1.25 -9.04
N ASN A 254 -7.02 1.87 -7.88
CA ASN A 254 -6.22 1.33 -6.75
C ASN A 254 -4.80 0.91 -7.12
N TYR A 255 -4.24 1.40 -8.21
CA TYR A 255 -2.86 1.13 -8.62
C TYR A 255 -1.84 1.54 -7.54
N GLY A 256 -2.12 2.61 -6.78
CA GLY A 256 -1.31 3.00 -5.62
C GLY A 256 -1.35 1.98 -4.47
N ILE A 257 -2.46 1.27 -4.25
CA ILE A 257 -2.53 0.15 -3.31
C ILE A 257 -1.78 -1.06 -3.86
N LEU A 258 -1.93 -1.34 -5.15
CA LEU A 258 -1.18 -2.42 -5.81
C LEU A 258 0.33 -2.16 -5.76
N ASP A 259 0.79 -0.91 -5.84
CA ASP A 259 2.20 -0.53 -5.64
C ASP A 259 2.69 -0.89 -4.23
N GLN A 260 1.88 -0.62 -3.21
CA GLN A 260 2.21 -0.97 -1.82
C GLN A 260 2.29 -2.50 -1.64
N ILE A 261 1.37 -3.25 -2.27
CA ILE A 261 1.42 -4.73 -2.30
C ILE A 261 2.70 -5.20 -3.00
N ALA A 262 3.08 -4.62 -4.13
CA ALA A 262 4.31 -4.98 -4.83
C ALA A 262 5.56 -4.69 -3.98
N ALA A 263 5.59 -3.59 -3.24
CA ALA A 263 6.66 -3.29 -2.32
C ALA A 263 6.70 -4.27 -1.12
N LEU A 264 5.55 -4.69 -0.58
CA LEU A 264 5.48 -5.72 0.46
C LEU A 264 5.98 -7.08 -0.05
N LYS A 265 5.64 -7.46 -1.29
CA LYS A 265 6.18 -8.66 -1.95
C LYS A 265 7.70 -8.57 -2.09
N TRP A 266 8.21 -7.44 -2.57
CA TRP A 266 9.66 -7.21 -2.64
C TRP A 266 10.32 -7.35 -1.26
N VAL A 267 9.70 -6.80 -0.20
CA VAL A 267 10.19 -6.95 1.18
C VAL A 267 10.18 -8.42 1.60
N LYS A 268 9.11 -9.16 1.35
CA LYS A 268 9.02 -10.59 1.67
C LYS A 268 10.16 -11.38 1.03
N GLU A 269 10.45 -11.10 -0.24
CA GLU A 269 11.50 -11.76 -1.02
C GLU A 269 12.92 -11.40 -0.55
N ASN A 270 13.15 -10.15 -0.14
CA ASN A 270 14.52 -9.61 -0.03
C ASN A 270 14.95 -9.22 1.38
N ILE A 271 14.03 -8.99 2.32
CA ILE A 271 14.36 -8.33 3.60
C ILE A 271 15.28 -9.16 4.49
N LYS A 272 15.28 -10.48 4.31
CA LYS A 272 16.22 -11.39 4.97
C LYS A 272 17.67 -11.00 4.69
N ALA A 273 18.01 -10.56 3.48
CA ALA A 273 19.37 -10.15 3.15
C ALA A 273 19.82 -8.92 3.99
N PHE A 274 18.89 -8.10 4.45
CA PHE A 274 19.12 -6.95 5.32
C PHE A 274 19.04 -7.30 6.81
N GLY A 275 18.76 -8.58 7.14
CA GLY A 275 18.60 -9.10 8.50
C GLY A 275 17.20 -8.94 9.09
N GLY A 276 16.20 -8.66 8.25
CA GLY A 276 14.80 -8.67 8.65
C GLY A 276 14.17 -10.05 8.56
N ASP A 277 13.19 -10.31 9.41
CA ASP A 277 12.36 -11.50 9.40
C ASP A 277 11.12 -11.24 8.52
N ALA A 278 11.06 -11.93 7.38
CA ALA A 278 9.98 -11.79 6.41
C ALA A 278 8.62 -12.24 6.97
N ASP A 279 8.59 -13.00 8.07
CA ASP A 279 7.38 -13.44 8.77
C ASP A 279 6.96 -12.48 9.89
N LYS A 280 7.74 -11.42 10.17
CA LYS A 280 7.47 -10.41 11.19
C LYS A 280 7.46 -9.00 10.62
N VAL A 281 6.59 -8.76 9.65
CA VAL A 281 6.38 -7.45 9.03
C VAL A 281 5.19 -6.74 9.67
N MET A 282 5.44 -5.59 10.28
CA MET A 282 4.42 -4.66 10.78
C MET A 282 4.21 -3.54 9.77
N ILE A 283 3.01 -3.46 9.19
CA ILE A 283 2.59 -2.34 8.34
C ILE A 283 2.07 -1.22 9.24
N PHE A 284 2.53 0.01 9.02
CA PHE A 284 2.04 1.18 9.73
C PHE A 284 2.10 2.44 8.85
N GLY A 285 1.28 3.44 9.17
CA GLY A 285 1.21 4.68 8.42
C GLY A 285 0.46 5.77 9.15
N GLU A 286 0.46 6.97 8.59
CA GLU A 286 -0.23 8.15 9.11
C GLU A 286 -1.21 8.70 8.05
N SER A 287 -2.35 9.23 8.48
CA SER A 287 -3.39 9.78 7.58
C SER A 287 -3.79 8.76 6.50
N ALA A 288 -3.66 9.11 5.21
CA ALA A 288 -3.90 8.19 4.11
C ALA A 288 -3.05 6.90 4.21
N GLY A 289 -1.85 6.95 4.77
CA GLY A 289 -1.04 5.77 5.03
C GLY A 289 -1.65 4.83 6.09
N ALA A 290 -2.33 5.39 7.09
CA ALA A 290 -3.09 4.60 8.08
C ALA A 290 -4.34 3.96 7.43
N VAL A 291 -5.06 4.72 6.60
CA VAL A 291 -6.19 4.19 5.82
C VAL A 291 -5.73 3.06 4.89
N ASN A 292 -4.62 3.27 4.16
CA ASN A 292 -4.05 2.24 3.29
C ASN A 292 -3.57 1.01 4.08
N THR A 293 -3.06 1.20 5.31
CA THR A 293 -2.77 0.07 6.22
C THR A 293 -4.03 -0.74 6.51
N CYS A 294 -5.18 -0.10 6.77
CA CYS A 294 -6.46 -0.80 6.92
C CYS A 294 -6.90 -1.51 5.64
N VAL A 295 -6.65 -0.93 4.46
CA VAL A 295 -6.91 -1.61 3.18
C VAL A 295 -6.10 -2.90 3.07
N HIS A 296 -4.84 -2.92 3.51
CA HIS A 296 -4.03 -4.14 3.51
C HIS A 296 -4.55 -5.20 4.49
N VAL A 297 -5.08 -4.80 5.64
CA VAL A 297 -5.70 -5.74 6.59
C VAL A 297 -6.97 -6.37 6.00
N ALA A 298 -7.74 -5.62 5.21
CA ALA A 298 -9.00 -6.08 4.63
C ALA A 298 -8.85 -6.80 3.28
N SER A 299 -7.78 -6.51 2.53
CA SER A 299 -7.61 -7.01 1.17
C SER A 299 -7.11 -8.45 1.15
N PRO A 300 -7.73 -9.36 0.37
CA PRO A 300 -7.22 -10.72 0.20
C PRO A 300 -5.93 -10.80 -0.64
N LEU A 301 -5.45 -9.68 -1.18
CA LEU A 301 -4.24 -9.61 -2.01
C LEU A 301 -2.96 -9.30 -1.23
N SER A 302 -3.07 -8.99 0.08
CA SER A 302 -1.94 -8.56 0.93
C SER A 302 -1.43 -9.69 1.82
#